data_AF-A0A523T8F9-F1
#
_entry.id   AF-A0A523T8F9-F1
#
_cell.length_a   1.000
_cell.length_b   1.000
_cell.length_c   1.000
_cell.angle_alpha   90.00
_cell.angle_beta   90.00
_cell.angle_gamma   90.00
#
_symmetry.space_group_name_H-M   'P 1'
#
loop_
_entity.id
_entity.type
_entity.pdbx_description
1 polymer ?
#
loop_
_entity_poly.entity_id
_entity_poly.type
_entity_poly.pdbx_seq_one_letter_code
_entity_poly.pdbx_strand_id
1 'polypeptide(L)'
;MRIKIGNGLLLLNLLVILLMAAILLFPDNVVRIILGFPFVLFFPGYALMVALYPKKVGMSGVERIALSLGLSIAVVAFIGLILNYTPWGIRLESILFSMVSFIFIASAIAYFRQRRLPPEERLSSEFNLALPGRGASIWDKTLSIILVVTVLGALGVMGYVIATPKVGEKFTEFYILGQEGNAGSYPSELTVGEEGRVIAGIVNNEYETVGY
;
A
#
# COMPACT_ATOMS: atom_id res chain seq x y z
N MET A 1 30.27 4.94 25.02
CA MET A 1 29.41 6.12 24.81
C MET A 1 28.06 5.64 24.28
N ARG A 2 27.07 5.43 25.15
CA ARG A 2 25.74 4.92 24.74
C ARG A 2 24.88 6.10 24.31
N ILE A 3 24.71 6.28 23.00
CA ILE A 3 23.78 7.27 22.47
C ILE A 3 22.37 6.78 22.83
N LYS A 4 21.79 7.32 23.92
CA LYS A 4 20.37 7.16 24.26
C LYS A 4 19.57 7.98 23.25
N ILE A 5 19.34 7.40 22.08
CA ILE A 5 18.47 7.99 21.07
C ILE A 5 17.04 7.86 21.60
N GLY A 6 16.53 8.91 22.25
CA GLY A 6 15.10 9.11 22.48
C GLY A 6 14.30 9.33 21.19
N ASN A 7 14.85 8.96 20.02
CA ASN A 7 14.43 9.37 18.69
C ASN A 7 13.92 8.20 17.81
N GLY A 8 13.27 7.19 18.39
CA GLY A 8 12.64 6.14 17.59
C GLY A 8 11.71 6.70 16.50
N LEU A 9 11.00 7.79 16.81
CA LEU A 9 10.15 8.52 15.86
C LEU A 9 10.93 9.32 14.80
N LEU A 10 12.11 9.86 15.12
CA LEU A 10 12.92 10.54 14.09
C LEU A 10 13.55 9.53 13.13
N LEU A 11 13.99 8.38 13.64
CA LEU A 11 14.51 7.30 12.80
C LEU A 11 13.41 6.75 11.90
N LEU A 12 12.19 6.56 12.43
CA LEU A 12 11.00 6.21 11.66
C LEU A 12 10.76 7.22 10.53
N ASN A 13 10.70 8.51 10.87
CA ASN A 13 10.46 9.58 9.90
C ASN A 13 11.54 9.65 8.81
N LEU A 14 12.82 9.52 9.18
CA LEU A 14 13.92 9.48 8.22
C LEU A 14 13.83 8.27 7.30
N LEU A 15 13.52 7.09 7.86
CA LEU A 15 13.32 5.87 7.09
C LEU A 15 12.13 6.00 6.13
N VAL A 16 11.04 6.64 6.54
CA VAL A 16 9.87 6.92 5.69
C VAL A 16 10.22 7.82 4.52
N ILE A 17 11.02 8.87 4.75
CA ILE A 17 11.52 9.74 3.68
C ILE A 17 12.41 8.96 2.72
N LEU A 18 13.33 8.14 3.24
CA LEU A 18 14.21 7.30 2.43
C LEU A 18 13.41 6.31 1.56
N LEU A 19 12.42 5.63 2.15
CA LEU A 19 11.55 4.69 1.45
C LEU A 19 10.70 5.40 0.39
N MET A 20 10.14 6.57 0.71
CA MET A 20 9.40 7.39 -0.25
C MET A 20 10.30 7.76 -1.44
N ALA A 21 11.51 8.26 -1.19
CA ALA A 21 12.46 8.60 -2.24
C ALA A 21 12.84 7.37 -3.07
N ALA A 22 13.13 6.23 -2.44
CA ALA A 22 13.43 4.98 -3.14
C ALA A 22 12.26 4.52 -4.04
N ILE A 23 11.02 4.58 -3.54
CA ILE A 23 9.83 4.19 -4.33
C ILE A 23 9.61 5.10 -5.54
N LEU A 24 9.94 6.39 -5.43
CA LEU A 24 9.80 7.36 -6.53
C LEU A 24 10.96 7.27 -7.55
N LEU A 25 12.18 7.02 -7.09
CA LEU A 25 13.38 6.98 -7.93
C LEU A 25 13.62 5.64 -8.62
N PHE A 26 13.10 4.53 -8.06
CA PHE A 26 13.21 3.19 -8.64
C PHE A 26 11.83 2.73 -9.15
N PRO A 27 11.43 3.13 -10.38
CA PRO A 27 10.13 2.76 -10.96
C PRO A 27 10.03 1.27 -11.31
N ASP A 28 11.12 0.51 -11.23
CA ASP A 28 11.13 -0.94 -11.41
C ASP A 28 10.07 -1.61 -10.53
N ASN A 29 9.16 -2.35 -11.18
CA ASN A 29 8.01 -2.95 -10.50
C ASN A 29 8.43 -3.82 -9.31
N VAL A 30 9.51 -4.59 -9.40
CA VAL A 30 9.90 -5.55 -8.36
C VAL A 30 10.45 -4.85 -7.12
N VAL A 31 11.44 -3.95 -7.27
CA VAL A 31 12.04 -3.20 -6.15
C VAL A 31 10.97 -2.37 -5.45
N ARG A 32 10.10 -1.72 -6.24
CA ARG A 32 8.99 -0.94 -5.73
C ARG A 32 7.98 -1.78 -4.95
N ILE A 33 7.65 -3.00 -5.39
CA ILE A 33 6.75 -3.89 -4.63
C ILE A 33 7.41 -4.33 -3.31
N ILE A 34 8.68 -4.75 -3.36
CA ILE A 34 9.43 -5.23 -2.19
C ILE A 34 9.57 -4.14 -1.12
N LEU A 35 9.79 -2.89 -1.52
CA LEU A 35 9.91 -1.75 -0.59
C LEU A 35 8.54 -1.19 -0.20
N GLY A 36 7.64 -1.05 -1.17
CA GLY A 36 6.32 -0.42 -0.99
C GLY A 36 5.37 -1.24 -0.13
N PHE A 37 5.40 -2.57 -0.24
CA PHE A 37 4.46 -3.40 0.50
C PHE A 37 4.71 -3.40 2.02
N PRO A 38 5.93 -3.63 2.55
CA PRO A 38 6.20 -3.46 3.98
C PRO A 38 5.93 -2.04 4.46
N PHE A 39 6.22 -1.04 3.62
CA PHE A 39 5.94 0.36 3.91
C PHE A 39 4.45 0.60 4.18
N VAL A 40 3.58 0.19 3.25
CA VAL A 40 2.12 0.32 3.34
C VAL A 40 1.55 -0.51 4.49
N LEU A 41 2.06 -1.72 4.71
CA LEU A 41 1.50 -2.65 5.70
C LEU A 41 1.88 -2.35 7.15
N PHE A 42 2.99 -1.65 7.41
CA PHE A 42 3.49 -1.53 8.77
C PHE A 42 3.63 -0.09 9.26
N PHE A 43 4.18 0.82 8.45
CA PHE A 43 4.61 2.13 8.93
C PHE A 43 3.48 3.06 9.37
N PRO A 44 2.39 3.27 8.59
CA PRO A 44 1.31 4.14 9.04
C PRO A 44 0.59 3.58 10.27
N GLY A 45 0.38 2.27 10.31
CA GLY A 45 -0.19 1.60 11.47
C GLY A 45 0.70 1.67 12.71
N TYR A 46 2.01 1.51 12.57
CA TYR A 46 2.97 1.65 13.67
C TYR A 46 3.02 3.09 14.21
N ALA A 47 3.09 4.09 13.33
CA ALA A 47 3.06 5.49 13.72
C ALA A 47 1.79 5.82 14.51
N LEU A 48 0.64 5.34 14.03
CA LEU A 48 -0.64 5.50 14.71
C LEU A 48 -0.69 4.73 16.03
N MET A 49 -0.17 3.50 16.08
CA MET A 49 -0.11 2.69 17.31
C MET A 49 0.67 3.42 18.40
N VAL A 50 1.85 3.95 18.09
CA VAL A 50 2.67 4.73 19.03
C VAL A 50 1.97 6.03 19.44
N ALA A 51 1.19 6.63 18.54
CA ALA A 51 0.37 7.80 18.83
C ALA A 51 -0.80 7.47 19.77
N LEU A 52 -1.45 6.33 19.62
CA LEU A 52 -2.61 5.90 20.42
C LEU A 52 -2.18 5.34 21.80
N TYR A 53 -1.10 4.56 21.83
CA TYR A 53 -0.58 3.85 22.99
C TYR A 53 0.86 4.29 23.31
N PRO A 54 1.07 5.48 23.90
CA PRO A 54 2.40 6.03 24.14
C PRO A 54 3.17 5.40 25.32
N LYS A 55 2.53 4.53 26.12
CA LYS A 55 3.09 3.90 27.32
C LYS A 55 3.71 2.54 27.01
N LYS A 56 4.82 2.19 27.68
CA LYS A 56 5.47 0.86 27.54
C LYS A 56 4.68 -0.30 28.14
N VAL A 57 3.91 -0.05 29.20
CA VAL A 57 3.36 -1.10 30.06
C VAL A 57 2.04 -1.62 29.49
N GLY A 58 1.87 -2.94 29.48
CA GLY A 58 0.59 -3.59 29.15
C GLY A 58 0.41 -4.06 27.71
N MET A 59 1.48 -4.09 26.89
CA MET A 59 1.38 -4.64 25.53
C MET A 59 2.68 -5.34 25.11
N SER A 60 2.57 -6.62 24.76
CA SER A 60 3.68 -7.46 24.32
C SER A 60 4.22 -7.04 22.95
N GLY A 61 5.44 -7.47 22.60
CA GLY A 61 6.04 -7.15 21.31
C GLY A 61 5.22 -7.66 20.13
N VAL A 62 4.64 -8.85 20.27
CA VAL A 62 3.78 -9.49 19.26
C VAL A 62 2.49 -8.70 19.09
N GLU A 63 1.83 -8.33 20.19
CA GLU A 63 0.62 -7.52 20.16
C GLU A 63 0.84 -6.18 19.45
N ARG A 64 2.00 -5.54 19.67
CA ARG A 64 2.38 -4.30 18.96
C ARG A 64 2.48 -4.48 17.47
N ILE A 65 3.10 -5.57 17.01
CA ILE A 65 3.23 -5.84 15.58
C ILE A 65 1.85 -6.13 14.98
N ALA A 66 1.07 -7.00 15.61
CA ALA A 66 -0.28 -7.34 15.16
C ALA A 66 -1.18 -6.10 15.09
N LEU A 67 -1.18 -5.25 16.12
CA LEU A 67 -1.97 -4.02 16.14
C LEU A 67 -1.49 -3.03 15.10
N SER A 68 -0.18 -2.91 14.87
CA SER A 68 0.38 -2.04 13.82
C SER A 68 -0.09 -2.49 12.44
N LEU A 69 -0.04 -3.80 12.13
CA LEU A 69 -0.54 -4.32 10.86
C LEU A 69 -2.04 -4.03 10.68
N GLY A 70 -2.85 -4.31 11.70
CA GLY A 70 -4.30 -4.07 11.65
C GLY A 70 -4.65 -2.59 11.46
N LEU A 71 -3.99 -1.70 12.20
CA LEU A 71 -4.17 -0.25 12.05
C LEU A 71 -3.71 0.24 10.67
N SER A 72 -2.65 -0.35 10.10
CA SER A 72 -2.16 0.02 8.77
C SER A 72 -3.20 -0.29 7.70
N ILE A 73 -3.78 -1.50 7.73
CA ILE A 73 -4.84 -1.91 6.80
C ILE A 73 -6.01 -0.93 6.87
N ALA A 74 -6.46 -0.57 8.08
CA ALA A 74 -7.54 0.39 8.27
C ALA A 74 -7.17 1.77 7.70
N VAL A 75 -6.00 2.31 8.07
CA VAL A 75 -5.54 3.64 7.61
C VAL A 75 -5.42 3.69 6.09
N VAL A 76 -4.82 2.67 5.47
CA VAL A 76 -4.64 2.60 4.01
C VAL A 76 -5.99 2.55 3.31
N ALA A 77 -6.96 1.77 3.82
CA ALA A 77 -8.31 1.73 3.27
C ALA A 77 -9.00 3.11 3.36
N PHE A 78 -8.90 3.81 4.49
CA PHE A 78 -9.47 5.15 4.65
C PHE A 78 -8.78 6.19 3.75
N ILE A 79 -7.44 6.15 3.64
CA ILE A 79 -6.70 7.04 2.73
C ILE A 79 -7.14 6.80 1.28
N GLY A 80 -7.24 5.54 0.85
CA GLY A 80 -7.70 5.19 -0.48
C GLY A 80 -9.13 5.69 -0.75
N LEU A 81 -10.03 5.53 0.22
CA LEU A 81 -11.40 6.03 0.12
C LEU A 81 -11.45 7.55 0.01
N ILE A 82 -10.71 8.27 0.86
CA ILE A 82 -10.66 9.74 0.82
C ILE A 82 -10.11 10.19 -0.54
N LEU A 83 -9.01 9.59 -1.00
CA LEU A 83 -8.40 9.94 -2.28
C LEU A 83 -9.33 9.70 -3.48
N ASN A 84 -10.18 8.67 -3.41
CA ASN A 84 -11.18 8.39 -4.44
C ASN A 84 -12.15 9.56 -4.68
N TYR A 85 -12.45 10.35 -3.64
CA TYR A 85 -13.32 11.53 -3.74
C TYR A 85 -12.56 12.83 -3.98
N THR A 86 -11.22 12.80 -4.08
CA THR A 86 -10.41 13.99 -4.34
C THR A 86 -10.06 14.12 -5.83
N PRO A 87 -9.79 15.34 -6.33
CA PRO A 87 -9.36 15.55 -7.72
C PRO A 87 -8.06 14.80 -8.08
N TRP A 88 -7.24 14.46 -7.09
CA TRP A 88 -5.98 13.74 -7.30
C TRP A 88 -6.20 12.25 -7.63
N GLY A 89 -7.31 11.66 -7.17
CA GLY A 89 -7.65 10.25 -7.38
C GLY A 89 -6.70 9.25 -6.72
N ILE A 90 -6.90 7.97 -7.03
CA ILE A 90 -6.06 6.86 -6.53
C ILE A 90 -4.82 6.69 -7.42
N ARG A 91 -3.90 7.67 -7.34
CA ARG A 91 -2.60 7.64 -8.02
C ARG A 91 -1.49 7.32 -7.03
N LEU A 92 -0.37 6.78 -7.55
CA LEU A 92 0.80 6.45 -6.73
C LEU A 92 1.26 7.63 -5.88
N GLU A 93 1.51 8.77 -6.52
CA GLU A 93 2.04 9.96 -5.86
C GLU A 93 1.08 10.41 -4.76
N SER A 94 -0.21 10.50 -5.06
CA SER A 94 -1.25 10.87 -4.11
C SER A 94 -1.29 9.94 -2.90
N ILE A 95 -1.26 8.63 -3.10
CA ILE A 95 -1.22 7.64 -2.02
C ILE A 95 0.04 7.82 -1.16
N LEU A 96 1.21 7.94 -1.78
CA LEU A 96 2.47 8.09 -1.06
C LEU A 96 2.50 9.38 -0.24
N PHE A 97 2.18 10.53 -0.85
CA PHE A 97 2.15 11.80 -0.14
C PHE A 97 1.13 11.79 1.01
N SER A 98 -0.05 11.22 0.81
CA SER A 98 -1.05 11.08 1.87
C SER A 98 -0.57 10.19 3.02
N MET A 99 0.01 9.02 2.71
CA MET A 99 0.55 8.13 3.75
C MET A 99 1.71 8.76 4.51
N VAL A 100 2.65 9.41 3.82
CA VAL A 100 3.80 10.08 4.45
C VAL A 100 3.33 11.23 5.34
N SER A 101 2.40 12.05 4.85
CA SER A 101 1.79 13.12 5.64
C SER A 101 1.09 12.57 6.88
N PHE A 102 0.32 11.50 6.72
CA PHE A 102 -0.33 10.81 7.85
C PHE A 102 0.69 10.31 8.88
N ILE A 103 1.77 9.66 8.43
CA ILE A 103 2.84 9.16 9.31
C ILE A 103 3.49 10.32 10.07
N PHE A 104 3.77 11.44 9.44
CA PHE A 104 4.33 12.61 10.11
C PHE A 104 3.37 13.19 11.16
N ILE A 105 2.09 13.32 10.84
CA ILE A 105 1.07 13.81 11.77
C ILE A 105 0.95 12.86 12.96
N ALA A 106 0.82 11.56 12.73
CA ALA A 106 0.75 10.55 13.79
C ALA A 106 2.01 10.56 14.65
N SER A 107 3.20 10.67 14.03
CA SER A 107 4.47 10.77 14.75
C SER A 107 4.58 12.05 15.57
N ALA A 108 4.08 13.18 15.08
CA ALA A 108 4.01 14.43 15.84
C ALA A 108 3.08 14.28 17.06
N ILE A 109 1.88 13.72 16.87
CA ILE A 109 0.93 13.44 17.96
C ILE A 109 1.58 12.52 19.00
N ALA A 110 2.21 11.44 18.56
CA ALA A 110 2.94 10.50 19.41
C ALA A 110 4.00 11.23 20.25
N TYR A 111 4.80 12.08 19.60
CA TYR A 111 5.84 12.86 20.26
C TYR A 111 5.26 13.80 21.34
N PHE A 112 4.19 14.52 21.04
CA PHE A 112 3.52 15.40 22.01
C PHE A 112 2.90 14.61 23.18
N ARG A 113 2.33 13.44 22.93
CA ARG A 113 1.79 12.58 24.00
C ARG A 113 2.89 11.99 24.87
N GLN A 114 4.02 11.57 24.29
CA GLN A 114 5.15 11.02 25.05
C GLN A 114 5.85 12.07 25.94
N ARG A 115 5.85 13.35 25.55
CA ARG A 115 6.41 14.43 26.38
C ARG A 115 5.72 14.57 27.74
N ARG A 116 4.45 14.19 27.84
CA ARG A 116 3.68 14.23 29.11
C ARG A 116 3.97 13.05 30.04
N LEU A 117 4.77 12.07 29.61
CA LEU A 117 5.07 10.86 30.39
C LEU A 117 6.47 10.95 31.03
N PRO A 118 6.64 10.38 32.24
CA PRO A 118 7.95 10.18 32.85
C PRO A 118 8.89 9.41 31.92
N PRO A 119 10.21 9.68 31.90
CA PRO A 119 11.16 9.06 30.98
C PRO A 119 11.16 7.53 30.98
N GLU A 120 10.79 6.91 32.09
CA GLU A 120 10.77 5.47 32.31
C GLU A 120 9.55 4.78 31.68
N GLU A 121 8.41 5.48 31.60
CA GLU A 121 7.18 4.97 31.00
C GLU A 121 7.09 5.21 29.49
N ARG A 122 7.94 6.11 28.97
CA ARG A 122 7.99 6.41 27.54
C ARG A 122 8.33 5.16 26.76
N LEU A 123 7.56 4.92 25.70
CA LEU A 123 7.83 3.88 24.71
C LEU A 123 9.17 4.16 24.00
N SER A 124 10.28 3.77 24.64
CA SER A 124 11.58 3.69 23.95
C SER A 124 11.47 2.61 22.89
N SER A 125 11.85 2.96 21.67
CA SER A 125 11.89 2.05 20.52
C SER A 125 13.09 1.11 20.61
N GLU A 126 13.28 0.49 21.78
CA GLU A 126 14.10 -0.70 21.89
C GLU A 126 13.31 -1.82 21.22
N PHE A 127 13.62 -2.03 19.94
CA PHE A 127 13.10 -3.11 19.11
C PHE A 127 13.67 -4.44 19.62
N ASN A 128 13.32 -4.81 20.85
CA ASN A 128 13.62 -6.12 21.39
C ASN A 128 12.65 -7.09 20.70
N LEU A 129 13.11 -7.65 19.58
CA LEU A 129 12.48 -8.76 18.87
C LEU A 129 12.60 -10.03 19.72
N ALA A 130 12.12 -9.99 20.96
CA ALA A 130 12.09 -11.13 21.83
C ALA A 130 10.95 -12.03 21.35
N LEU A 131 11.31 -13.11 20.65
CA LEU A 131 10.40 -14.23 20.46
C LEU A 131 9.81 -14.60 21.84
N PRO A 132 8.49 -14.89 21.94
CA PRO A 132 7.87 -15.21 23.21
C PRO A 132 8.68 -16.32 23.89
N GLY A 133 9.34 -15.99 25.00
CA GLY A 133 10.13 -16.94 25.77
C GLY A 133 9.23 -18.04 26.35
N ARG A 134 9.83 -19.09 26.90
CA ARG A 134 9.09 -20.23 27.49
C ARG A 134 8.08 -19.86 28.60
N GLY A 135 8.07 -18.63 29.10
CA GLY A 135 7.10 -18.10 30.09
C GLY A 135 6.03 -17.15 29.53
N ALA A 136 5.86 -17.05 28.20
CA ALA A 136 4.83 -16.18 27.60
C ALA A 136 3.40 -16.72 27.82
N SER A 137 2.42 -15.81 27.89
CA SER A 137 1.01 -16.15 28.03
C SER A 137 0.53 -17.02 26.84
N ILE A 138 -0.46 -17.88 27.07
CA ILE A 138 -1.08 -18.69 26.02
C ILE A 138 -1.59 -17.78 24.89
N TRP A 139 -2.13 -16.61 25.24
CA TRP A 139 -2.60 -15.61 24.27
C TRP A 139 -1.47 -15.03 23.42
N ASP A 140 -0.32 -14.71 24.01
CA ASP A 140 0.85 -14.22 23.27
C ASP A 140 1.35 -15.26 22.27
N LYS A 141 1.36 -16.54 22.67
CA LYS A 141 1.79 -17.64 21.81
C LYS A 141 0.83 -17.83 20.63
N THR A 142 -0.47 -17.82 20.89
CA THR A 142 -1.51 -17.92 19.84
C THR A 142 -1.43 -16.73 18.88
N LEU A 143 -1.36 -15.50 19.38
CA LEU A 143 -1.20 -14.29 18.58
C LEU A 143 0.08 -14.34 17.74
N SER A 144 1.17 -14.85 18.29
CA SER A 144 2.43 -15.01 17.56
C SER A 144 2.32 -16.00 16.41
N ILE A 145 1.64 -17.14 16.62
CA ILE A 145 1.42 -18.13 15.56
C ILE A 145 0.56 -17.53 14.45
N ILE A 146 -0.55 -16.89 14.81
CA ILE A 146 -1.44 -16.23 13.85
C ILE A 146 -0.66 -15.17 13.06
N LEU A 147 0.10 -14.31 13.74
CA LEU A 147 0.90 -13.28 13.11
C LEU A 147 1.91 -13.87 12.11
N VAL A 148 2.62 -14.94 12.48
CA VAL A 148 3.57 -15.61 11.58
C VAL A 148 2.85 -16.16 10.35
N VAL A 149 1.73 -16.85 10.53
CA VAL A 149 0.93 -17.38 9.42
C VAL A 149 0.43 -16.26 8.50
N THR A 150 -0.07 -15.16 9.05
CA THR A 150 -0.53 -13.99 8.27
C THR A 150 0.61 -13.34 7.50
N VAL A 151 1.77 -13.14 8.12
CA VAL A 151 2.94 -12.56 7.45
C VAL A 151 3.43 -13.48 6.33
N LEU A 152 3.53 -14.79 6.56
CA LEU A 152 3.90 -15.75 5.53
C LEU A 152 2.88 -15.78 4.38
N GLY A 153 1.58 -15.75 4.68
CA GLY A 153 0.53 -15.65 3.68
C GLY A 153 0.65 -14.38 2.84
N ALA A 154 0.87 -13.23 3.48
CA ALA A 154 1.05 -11.95 2.80
C ALA A 154 2.29 -11.94 1.89
N LEU A 155 3.41 -12.50 2.35
CA LEU A 155 4.63 -12.67 1.54
C LEU A 155 4.41 -13.66 0.39
N GLY A 156 3.65 -14.74 0.61
CA GLY A 156 3.29 -15.70 -0.43
C GLY A 156 2.45 -15.07 -1.54
N VAL A 157 1.42 -14.30 -1.16
CA VAL A 157 0.59 -13.53 -2.12
C VAL A 157 1.45 -12.51 -2.87
N MET A 158 2.35 -11.80 -2.18
CA MET A 158 3.27 -10.88 -2.85
C MET A 158 4.15 -11.61 -3.88
N GLY A 159 4.76 -12.74 -3.50
CA GLY A 159 5.58 -13.55 -4.40
C GLY A 159 4.79 -14.03 -5.61
N TYR A 160 3.54 -14.47 -5.40
CA TYR A 160 2.64 -14.86 -6.47
C TYR A 160 2.34 -13.71 -7.44
N VAL A 161 2.05 -12.51 -6.92
CA VAL A 161 1.80 -11.30 -7.75
C VAL A 161 3.04 -10.87 -8.54
N ILE A 162 4.23 -11.05 -7.98
CA ILE A 162 5.50 -10.75 -8.68
C ILE A 162 5.78 -11.79 -9.79
N ALA A 163 5.50 -13.07 -9.52
CA ALA A 163 5.81 -14.17 -10.43
C ALA A 163 4.77 -14.33 -11.57
N THR A 164 3.54 -13.89 -11.35
CA THR A 164 2.47 -14.02 -12.34
C THR A 164 2.56 -12.88 -13.36
N PRO A 165 2.61 -13.18 -14.68
CA PRO A 165 2.60 -12.15 -15.70
C PRO A 165 1.34 -11.29 -15.56
N LYS A 166 1.49 -9.97 -15.72
CA LYS A 166 0.34 -9.07 -15.83
C LYS A 166 -0.31 -9.31 -17.19
N VAL A 167 -1.23 -10.26 -17.28
CA VAL A 167 -2.09 -10.40 -18.44
C VAL A 167 -2.98 -9.15 -18.43
N GLY A 168 -2.88 -8.33 -19.49
CA GLY A 168 -3.79 -7.20 -19.67
C GLY A 168 -5.24 -7.67 -19.71
N GLU A 169 -6.20 -6.75 -19.62
CA GLU A 169 -7.62 -7.11 -19.80
C GLU A 169 -7.78 -7.93 -21.09
N LYS A 170 -8.52 -9.03 -21.02
CA LYS A 170 -8.86 -9.85 -22.17
C LYS A 170 -10.16 -9.33 -22.75
N PHE A 171 -10.11 -8.77 -23.95
CA PHE A 171 -11.30 -8.29 -24.65
C PHE A 171 -11.10 -8.35 -26.16
N THR A 172 -12.20 -8.43 -26.88
CA THR A 172 -12.25 -8.21 -28.33
C THR A 172 -12.76 -6.79 -28.58
N GLU A 173 -12.03 -6.02 -29.37
CA GLU A 173 -12.45 -4.69 -29.82
C GLU A 173 -13.23 -4.80 -31.12
N PHE A 174 -14.39 -4.15 -31.17
CA PHE A 174 -15.17 -3.93 -32.39
C PHE A 174 -15.31 -2.44 -32.61
N TYR A 175 -14.92 -1.95 -33.78
CA TYR A 175 -15.03 -0.53 -34.09
C TYR A 175 -15.33 -0.29 -35.57
N ILE A 176 -15.84 0.91 -35.84
CA ILE A 176 -16.12 1.39 -37.20
C ILE A 176 -15.34 2.69 -37.41
N LEU A 177 -14.65 2.79 -38.54
CA LEU A 177 -13.92 3.98 -38.96
C LEU A 177 -14.48 4.52 -40.27
N GLY A 178 -14.30 5.83 -40.49
CA GLY A 178 -14.46 6.43 -41.80
C GLY A 178 -13.39 5.95 -42.78
N GLN A 179 -13.53 6.28 -44.06
CA GLN A 179 -12.56 5.84 -45.08
C GLN A 179 -11.14 6.38 -44.87
N GLU A 180 -11.01 7.48 -44.13
CA GLU A 180 -9.71 8.06 -43.75
C GLU A 180 -9.08 7.40 -42.50
N GLY A 181 -9.71 6.35 -41.96
CA GLY A 181 -9.17 5.60 -40.82
C GLY A 181 -9.35 6.29 -39.46
N ASN A 182 -10.23 7.29 -39.38
CA ASN A 182 -10.56 7.98 -38.13
C ASN A 182 -11.93 7.51 -37.57
N ALA A 183 -12.11 7.66 -36.26
CA ALA A 183 -13.32 7.21 -35.55
C ALA A 183 -14.46 8.24 -35.55
N GLY A 184 -14.38 9.30 -36.35
CA GLY A 184 -15.36 10.39 -36.34
C GLY A 184 -15.94 10.75 -37.71
N SER A 185 -15.28 10.37 -38.81
CA SER A 185 -15.68 10.78 -40.17
C SER A 185 -16.35 9.64 -40.95
N TYR A 186 -17.08 8.76 -40.27
CA TYR A 186 -17.97 7.81 -40.96
C TYR A 186 -19.30 8.48 -41.35
N PRO A 187 -19.95 8.06 -42.45
CA PRO A 187 -21.23 8.63 -42.87
C PRO A 187 -22.31 8.38 -41.80
N SER A 188 -22.86 9.44 -41.21
CA SER A 188 -23.94 9.35 -40.21
C SER A 188 -25.33 9.68 -40.77
N GLU A 189 -25.39 10.35 -41.92
CA GLU A 189 -26.61 10.72 -42.62
C GLU A 189 -26.50 10.20 -44.06
N LEU A 190 -27.43 9.32 -44.46
CA LEU A 190 -27.51 8.74 -45.80
C LEU A 190 -28.94 8.85 -46.31
N THR A 191 -29.10 9.23 -47.57
CA THR A 191 -30.39 9.29 -48.25
C THR A 191 -30.76 7.97 -48.93
N VAL A 192 -32.04 7.75 -49.22
CA VAL A 192 -32.51 6.50 -49.85
C VAL A 192 -31.89 6.36 -51.25
N GLY A 193 -31.06 5.33 -51.42
CA GLY A 193 -30.31 5.07 -52.66
C GLY A 193 -28.84 5.51 -52.61
N GLU A 194 -28.38 6.12 -51.51
CA GLU A 194 -27.00 6.54 -51.31
C GLU A 194 -26.14 5.43 -50.68
N GLU A 195 -24.97 5.13 -51.25
CA GLU A 195 -24.04 4.14 -50.73
C GLU A 195 -23.05 4.76 -49.73
N GLY A 196 -23.18 4.40 -48.45
CA GLY A 196 -22.18 4.68 -47.42
C GLY A 196 -21.16 3.57 -47.30
N ARG A 197 -19.87 3.91 -47.23
CA ARG A 197 -18.77 2.96 -47.00
C ARG A 197 -18.07 3.26 -45.70
N VAL A 198 -17.84 2.22 -44.92
CA VAL A 198 -17.16 2.27 -43.63
C VAL A 198 -16.14 1.14 -43.53
N ILE A 199 -15.18 1.30 -42.64
CA ILE A 199 -14.21 0.26 -42.30
C ILE A 199 -14.64 -0.35 -40.98
N ALA A 200 -14.95 -1.64 -40.96
CA ALA A 200 -15.18 -2.39 -39.73
C ALA A 200 -13.88 -3.07 -39.28
N GLY A 201 -13.49 -2.88 -38.03
CA GLY A 201 -12.32 -3.49 -37.42
C GLY A 201 -12.70 -4.44 -36.29
N ILE A 202 -12.00 -5.58 -36.23
CA ILE A 202 -12.05 -6.53 -35.13
C ILE A 202 -10.60 -6.73 -34.65
N VAL A 203 -10.30 -6.41 -33.40
CA VAL A 203 -8.98 -6.62 -32.80
C VAL A 203 -9.12 -7.55 -31.60
N ASN A 204 -8.37 -8.65 -31.63
CA ASN A 204 -8.37 -9.64 -30.58
C ASN A 204 -7.25 -9.35 -29.57
N ASN A 205 -7.62 -8.96 -28.34
CA ASN A 205 -6.72 -8.83 -27.19
C ASN A 205 -6.88 -9.98 -26.17
N GLU A 206 -7.42 -11.13 -26.57
CA GLU A 206 -7.73 -12.26 -25.66
C GLU A 206 -6.54 -13.21 -25.43
N TYR A 207 -5.41 -12.95 -26.11
CA TYR A 207 -4.17 -13.76 -26.08
C TYR A 207 -4.36 -15.22 -26.49
N GLU A 208 -5.46 -15.52 -27.17
CA GLU A 208 -5.83 -16.84 -27.67
C GLU A 208 -6.35 -16.71 -29.11
N THR A 209 -6.15 -17.73 -29.94
CA THR A 209 -6.64 -17.72 -31.33
C THR A 209 -8.14 -17.95 -31.34
N VAL A 210 -8.89 -16.91 -31.69
CA VAL A 210 -10.36 -16.94 -31.80
C VAL A 210 -10.75 -16.69 -33.26
N GLY A 211 -11.74 -17.45 -33.77
CA GLY A 211 -12.33 -17.22 -35.10
C GLY A 211 -13.51 -16.27 -34.98
N TYR A 212 -13.55 -15.24 -35.83
CA TYR A 212 -14.59 -14.21 -35.89
C TYR A 212 -15.27 -14.20 -37.26
#